data_AF-A0A836PT55-F1
#
_entry.id   AF-A0A836PT55-F1
#
_cell.length_a   1.000
_cell.length_b   1.000
_cell.length_c   1.000
_cell.angle_alpha   90.00
_cell.angle_beta   90.00
_cell.angle_gamma   90.00
#
_symmetry.space_group_name_H-M   'P 1'
#
loop_
_entity.id
_entity.type
_entity.pdbx_description
1 polymer ?
#
loop_
_entity_poly.entity_id
_entity_poly.type
_entity_poly.pdbx_seq_one_letter_code
_entity_poly.pdbx_strand_id
1 'polypeptide(L)'
;DSGNVNTAFYRGVVLGKMKKHEEALNCFENIYRKHPKHMDAFFHKGIELAELGKHERALEIFDKLFQMHEGNVNVIYAMARSNAAMNNVGRALYLLEQAVKKDRKTIKKWALEDEFFDSLQDEPKFTRLIK
;
A
#
# COMPACT_ATOMS: atom_id res chain seq x y z
N ASP A 1 -24.05 13.93 -2.66
CA ASP A 1 -24.46 13.19 -1.47
C ASP A 1 -23.25 12.48 -0.86
N SER A 2 -22.60 13.12 0.11
CA SER A 2 -21.33 12.69 0.73
C SER A 2 -21.50 11.57 1.75
N GLY A 3 -22.72 11.35 2.27
CA GLY A 3 -23.00 10.29 3.25
C GLY A 3 -22.77 8.88 2.67
N ASN A 4 -23.18 8.67 1.42
CA ASN A 4 -23.02 7.38 0.73
C ASN A 4 -21.54 6.99 0.52
N VAL A 5 -20.68 7.98 0.25
CA VAL A 5 -19.25 7.78 -0.03
C VAL A 5 -18.51 7.30 1.20
N ASN A 6 -18.72 7.97 2.34
CA ASN A 6 -18.09 7.59 3.60
C ASN A 6 -18.53 6.19 4.03
N THR A 7 -19.82 5.88 3.93
CA THR A 7 -20.33 4.54 4.25
C THR A 7 -19.72 3.47 3.34
N ALA A 8 -19.65 3.72 2.03
CA ALA A 8 -19.01 2.79 1.09
C ALA A 8 -17.52 2.63 1.39
N PHE A 9 -16.82 3.71 1.78
CA PHE A 9 -15.42 3.68 2.12
C PHE A 9 -15.16 2.80 3.35
N TYR A 10 -15.86 3.07 4.45
CA TYR A 10 -15.71 2.29 5.67
C TYR A 10 -16.10 0.82 5.47
N ARG A 11 -17.14 0.55 4.67
CA ARG A 11 -17.49 -0.81 4.28
C ARG A 11 -16.35 -1.49 3.53
N GLY A 12 -15.74 -0.82 2.55
CA GLY A 12 -14.57 -1.34 1.82
C GLY A 12 -13.41 -1.67 2.75
N VAL A 13 -13.07 -0.78 3.68
CA VAL A 13 -11.99 -0.99 4.66
C VAL A 13 -12.28 -2.20 5.57
N VAL A 14 -13.52 -2.34 6.05
CA VAL A 14 -13.91 -3.50 6.87
C VAL A 14 -13.83 -4.80 6.07
N LEU A 15 -14.29 -4.80 4.82
CA LEU A 15 -14.20 -5.97 3.95
C LEU A 15 -12.75 -6.38 3.68
N GLY A 16 -11.84 -5.43 3.45
CA GLY A 16 -10.40 -5.70 3.29
C GLY A 16 -9.78 -6.34 4.53
N LYS A 17 -10.12 -5.83 5.72
CA LYS A 17 -9.70 -6.44 7.00
C LYS A 17 -10.23 -7.86 7.20
N MET A 18 -11.40 -8.17 6.63
CA MET A 18 -11.97 -9.51 6.61
C MET A 18 -11.40 -10.40 5.49
N LYS A 19 -10.36 -9.94 4.78
CA LYS A 19 -9.76 -10.59 3.61
C LYS A 19 -10.72 -10.81 2.44
N LYS A 20 -11.81 -10.04 2.39
CA LYS A 20 -12.79 -10.04 1.29
C LYS A 20 -12.39 -9.02 0.23
N HIS A 21 -11.20 -9.21 -0.34
CA HIS A 21 -10.52 -8.21 -1.17
C HIS A 21 -11.31 -7.82 -2.43
N GLU A 22 -11.99 -8.76 -3.08
CA GLU A 22 -12.82 -8.45 -4.26
C GLU A 22 -14.05 -7.59 -3.92
N GLU A 23 -14.72 -7.87 -2.80
CA GLU A 23 -15.84 -7.06 -2.32
C GLU A 23 -15.37 -5.66 -1.89
N ALA A 24 -14.19 -5.57 -1.28
CA ALA A 24 -13.56 -4.30 -0.92
C ALA A 24 -13.22 -3.47 -2.15
N LEU A 25 -12.64 -4.08 -3.19
CA LEU A 25 -12.36 -3.44 -4.47
C LEU A 25 -13.61 -2.84 -5.10
N ASN A 26 -14.72 -3.59 -5.13
CA ASN A 26 -15.99 -3.07 -5.65
C ASN A 26 -16.45 -1.80 -4.91
N CYS A 27 -16.24 -1.73 -3.58
CA CYS A 27 -16.54 -0.53 -2.81
C CYS A 27 -15.68 0.66 -3.26
N PHE A 28 -14.36 0.45 -3.39
CA PHE A 28 -13.43 1.52 -3.80
C PHE A 28 -13.60 1.94 -5.26
N GLU A 29 -13.97 1.02 -6.16
CA GLU A 29 -14.27 1.34 -7.56
C GLU A 29 -15.53 2.18 -7.72
N ASN A 30 -16.54 1.91 -6.90
CA ASN A 30 -17.75 2.74 -6.86
C ASN A 30 -17.44 4.16 -6.37
N ILE A 31 -16.56 4.29 -5.38
CA ILE A 31 -16.11 5.60 -4.91
C ILE A 31 -15.32 6.30 -6.01
N TYR A 32 -14.36 5.62 -6.64
CA TYR A 32 -13.54 6.21 -7.70
C TYR A 32 -14.37 6.75 -8.87
N ARG A 33 -15.39 6.01 -9.31
CA ARG A 33 -16.29 6.45 -10.39
C ARG A 33 -17.04 7.74 -10.07
N LYS A 34 -17.40 7.97 -8.80
CA LYS A 34 -18.19 9.15 -8.37
C LYS A 34 -17.31 10.29 -7.85
N HIS A 35 -16.17 9.94 -7.25
CA HIS A 35 -15.25 10.82 -6.55
C HIS A 35 -13.80 10.45 -6.92
N PRO A 36 -13.36 10.74 -8.16
CA PRO A 36 -12.04 10.34 -8.64
C PRO A 36 -10.87 10.99 -7.88
N LYS A 37 -11.14 12.04 -7.10
CA LYS A 37 -10.16 12.73 -6.24
C LYS A 37 -10.10 12.19 -4.80
N HIS A 38 -10.86 11.13 -4.48
CA HIS A 38 -10.83 10.54 -3.14
C HIS A 38 -9.59 9.67 -2.95
N MET A 39 -8.50 10.31 -2.52
CA MET A 39 -7.17 9.70 -2.43
C MET A 39 -7.14 8.45 -1.54
N ASP A 40 -7.80 8.47 -0.39
CA ASP A 40 -7.78 7.32 0.53
C ASP A 40 -8.46 6.08 -0.07
N ALA A 41 -9.60 6.24 -0.75
CA ALA A 41 -10.26 5.14 -1.44
C ALA A 41 -9.38 4.56 -2.54
N PHE A 42 -8.62 5.40 -3.24
CA PHE A 42 -7.68 4.97 -4.26
C PHE A 42 -6.46 4.25 -3.65
N PHE A 43 -5.93 4.75 -2.53
CA PHE A 43 -4.88 4.08 -1.77
C PHE A 43 -5.31 2.69 -1.32
N HIS A 44 -6.49 2.58 -0.70
CA HIS A 44 -7.03 1.29 -0.29
C HIS A 44 -7.31 0.37 -1.49
N LYS A 45 -7.77 0.88 -2.63
CA LYS A 45 -7.86 0.09 -3.87
C LYS A 45 -6.51 -0.54 -4.23
N GLY A 46 -5.43 0.23 -4.17
CA GLY A 46 -4.07 -0.27 -4.42
C GLY A 46 -3.66 -1.36 -3.42
N ILE A 47 -3.98 -1.19 -2.14
CA ILE A 47 -3.74 -2.20 -1.11
C ILE A 47 -4.48 -3.49 -1.43
N GLU A 48 -5.80 -3.45 -1.68
CA GLU A 48 -6.57 -4.66 -1.99
C GLU A 48 -6.09 -5.36 -3.28
N LEU A 49 -5.57 -4.61 -4.27
CA LEU A 49 -4.93 -5.20 -5.45
C LEU A 49 -3.64 -5.94 -5.08
N ALA A 50 -2.81 -5.37 -4.22
CA ALA A 50 -1.58 -6.00 -3.74
C ALA A 50 -1.87 -7.27 -2.92
N GLU A 51 -2.88 -7.24 -2.04
CA GLU A 51 -3.30 -8.42 -1.26
C GLU A 51 -3.85 -9.54 -2.15
N LEU A 52 -4.36 -9.21 -3.35
CA LEU A 52 -4.75 -10.19 -4.39
C LEU A 52 -3.59 -10.65 -5.28
N GLY A 53 -2.35 -10.26 -4.98
CA GLY A 53 -1.16 -10.57 -5.78
C GLY A 53 -1.04 -9.78 -7.08
N LYS A 54 -1.92 -8.80 -7.34
CA LYS A 54 -1.93 -7.96 -8.55
C LYS A 54 -1.01 -6.76 -8.39
N HIS A 55 0.26 -7.02 -8.10
CA HIS A 55 1.24 -6.00 -7.69
C HIS A 55 1.54 -4.96 -8.77
N GLU A 56 1.56 -5.34 -10.06
CA GLU A 56 1.77 -4.38 -11.16
C GLU A 56 0.66 -3.33 -11.17
N ARG A 57 -0.60 -3.77 -11.07
CA ARG A 57 -1.75 -2.87 -11.03
C ARG A 57 -1.75 -2.04 -9.76
N ALA A 58 -1.37 -2.62 -8.62
CA ALA A 58 -1.23 -1.86 -7.38
C ALA A 58 -0.20 -0.74 -7.52
N LEU A 59 0.96 -1.00 -8.14
CA LEU A 59 1.99 0.00 -8.40
C LEU A 59 1.50 1.13 -9.31
N GLU A 60 0.72 0.86 -10.36
CA GLU A 60 0.10 1.91 -11.18
C GLU A 60 -0.77 2.88 -10.37
N ILE A 61 -1.50 2.37 -9.36
CA ILE A 61 -2.29 3.18 -8.43
C ILE A 61 -1.38 4.01 -7.53
N PHE A 62 -0.37 3.36 -6.93
CA PHE A 62 0.54 4.01 -6.00
C PHE A 62 1.41 5.08 -6.68
N ASP A 63 1.88 4.85 -7.90
CA ASP A 63 2.64 5.83 -8.68
C ASP A 63 1.83 7.11 -8.93
N LYS A 64 0.54 6.97 -9.26
CA LYS A 64 -0.37 8.12 -9.40
C LYS A 64 -0.56 8.87 -8.09
N LEU A 65 -0.73 8.14 -6.98
CA LEU A 65 -0.83 8.74 -5.63
C LEU A 65 0.46 9.46 -5.24
N PHE A 66 1.60 8.88 -5.56
CA PHE A 66 2.91 9.44 -5.30
C PHE A 66 3.13 10.72 -6.11
N GLN A 67 2.77 10.76 -7.40
CA GLN A 67 2.86 11.99 -8.21
C GLN A 67 1.99 13.13 -7.68
N MET A 68 0.85 12.83 -7.07
CA MET A 68 -0.01 13.84 -6.46
C MET A 68 0.51 14.33 -5.10
N HIS A 69 1.09 13.41 -4.31
CA HIS A 69 1.63 13.70 -2.99
C HIS A 69 2.90 12.87 -2.71
N GLU A 70 4.04 13.32 -3.23
CA GLU A 70 5.34 12.63 -3.15
C GLU A 70 5.83 12.37 -1.71
N GLY A 71 5.23 13.06 -0.73
CA GLY A 71 5.59 12.96 0.67
C GLY A 71 4.92 11.85 1.47
N ASN A 72 3.90 11.16 0.93
CA ASN A 72 3.08 10.23 1.71
C ASN A 72 3.82 8.93 2.03
N VAL A 73 4.22 8.77 3.29
CA VAL A 73 4.99 7.61 3.77
C VAL A 73 4.25 6.28 3.58
N ASN A 74 2.91 6.27 3.69
CA ASN A 74 2.11 5.05 3.50
C ASN A 74 2.15 4.57 2.05
N VAL A 75 2.14 5.51 1.09
CA VAL A 75 2.26 5.19 -0.34
C VAL A 75 3.64 4.64 -0.65
N ILE A 76 4.70 5.30 -0.16
CA ILE A 76 6.10 4.84 -0.36
C ILE A 76 6.28 3.43 0.22
N TYR A 77 5.74 3.18 1.41
CA TYR A 77 5.78 1.86 2.04
C TYR A 77 5.01 0.82 1.24
N ALA A 78 3.80 1.12 0.78
CA ALA A 78 3.00 0.20 -0.04
C ALA A 78 3.68 -0.15 -1.39
N MET A 79 4.40 0.80 -1.99
CA MET A 79 5.23 0.55 -3.17
C MET A 79 6.43 -0.35 -2.84
N ALA A 80 7.05 -0.18 -1.66
CA ALA A 80 8.13 -1.06 -1.21
C ALA A 80 7.64 -2.51 -1.04
N ARG A 81 6.48 -2.70 -0.38
CA ARG A 81 5.83 -4.02 -0.22
C ARG A 81 5.60 -4.69 -1.56
N SER A 82 4.97 -3.97 -2.50
CA SER A 82 4.64 -4.52 -3.83
C SER A 82 5.89 -4.87 -4.64
N ASN A 83 6.96 -4.06 -4.54
CA ASN A 83 8.24 -4.39 -5.18
C ASN A 83 8.92 -5.59 -4.54
N ALA A 84 8.84 -5.77 -3.22
CA ALA A 84 9.39 -6.93 -2.53
C ALA A 84 8.69 -8.23 -2.97
N ALA A 85 7.35 -8.19 -3.04
CA ALA A 85 6.52 -9.30 -3.52
C ALA A 85 6.85 -9.70 -4.98
N MET A 86 7.20 -8.73 -5.82
CA MET A 86 7.64 -8.95 -7.20
C MET A 86 9.12 -9.30 -7.35
N ASN A 87 9.85 -9.54 -6.25
CA ASN A 87 11.29 -9.79 -6.23
C ASN A 87 12.15 -8.64 -6.82
N ASN A 88 11.62 -7.42 -6.87
CA ASN A 88 12.35 -6.21 -7.26
C ASN A 88 13.13 -5.66 -6.06
N VAL A 89 14.05 -6.48 -5.53
CA VAL A 89 14.77 -6.26 -4.26
C VAL A 89 15.39 -4.86 -4.17
N GLY A 90 16.12 -4.43 -5.20
CA GLY A 90 16.79 -3.13 -5.20
C GLY A 90 15.82 -1.96 -5.04
N ARG A 91 14.68 -2.01 -5.75
CA ARG A 91 13.65 -0.96 -5.67
C ARG A 91 12.90 -1.01 -4.35
N ALA A 92 12.58 -2.21 -3.86
CA ALA A 92 11.94 -2.42 -2.56
C ALA A 92 12.76 -1.81 -1.43
N LEU A 93 14.06 -2.12 -1.35
CA LEU A 93 14.96 -1.61 -0.31
C LEU A 93 15.22 -0.11 -0.42
N TYR A 94 15.27 0.43 -1.64
CA TYR A 94 15.37 1.87 -1.85
C TYR A 94 14.14 2.60 -1.28
N LEU A 95 12.93 2.14 -1.63
CA LEU A 95 11.69 2.75 -1.16
C LEU A 95 11.50 2.58 0.35
N LEU A 96 11.83 1.40 0.88
CA LEU A 96 11.79 1.13 2.32
C LEU A 96 12.72 2.06 3.09
N GLU A 97 13.93 2.31 2.58
CA GLU A 97 14.85 3.29 3.17
C GLU A 97 14.26 4.71 3.19
N GLN A 98 13.60 5.14 2.11
CA GLN A 98 12.93 6.45 2.08
C GLN A 98 11.77 6.53 3.09
N ALA A 99 11.00 5.45 3.23
CA ALA A 99 9.91 5.37 4.22
C ALA A 99 10.47 5.44 5.66
N VAL A 100 11.53 4.67 5.96
CA VAL A 100 12.20 4.68 7.28
C VAL A 100 12.78 6.06 7.62
N LYS A 101 13.29 6.81 6.64
CA LYS A 101 13.77 8.19 6.87
C LYS A 101 12.65 9.15 7.30
N LYS A 102 11.42 8.92 6.84
CA LYS A 102 10.24 9.75 7.17
C LYS A 102 9.61 9.38 8.50
N ASP A 103 9.41 8.09 8.76
CA ASP A 103 8.90 7.58 10.03
C ASP A 103 9.61 6.29 10.41
N ARG A 104 10.75 6.44 11.08
CA ARG A 104 11.59 5.30 11.45
C ARG A 104 10.87 4.30 12.35
N LYS A 105 10.17 4.77 13.38
CA LYS A 105 9.64 3.88 14.43
C LYS A 105 8.49 3.04 13.86
N THR A 106 7.56 3.68 13.16
CA THR A 106 6.38 3.01 12.62
C THR A 106 6.76 2.09 11.47
N ILE A 107 7.57 2.56 10.51
CA ILE A 107 7.94 1.78 9.33
C ILE A 107 8.80 0.57 9.70
N LYS A 108 9.76 0.71 10.63
CA LYS A 108 10.52 -0.45 11.12
C LYS A 108 9.61 -1.52 11.71
N LYS A 109 8.63 -1.10 12.53
CA LYS A 109 7.69 -2.05 13.14
C LYS A 109 6.87 -2.76 12.07
N TRP A 110 6.25 -2.03 11.14
CA TRP A 110 5.46 -2.65 10.07
C TRP A 110 6.30 -3.60 9.23
N ALA A 111 7.51 -3.21 8.81
CA ALA A 111 8.37 -4.04 7.97
C ALA A 111 8.83 -5.34 8.65
N LEU A 112 8.88 -5.40 9.99
CA LEU A 112 9.18 -6.62 10.73
C LEU A 112 8.00 -7.60 10.78
N GLU A 113 6.77 -7.09 10.65
CA GLU A 113 5.51 -7.86 10.79
C GLU A 113 4.89 -8.22 9.43
N ASP A 114 5.48 -7.76 8.33
CA ASP A 114 4.89 -7.77 6.99
C ASP A 114 5.51 -8.87 6.10
N GLU A 115 4.71 -9.88 5.79
CA GLU A 115 5.10 -11.09 5.05
C GLU A 115 5.71 -10.79 3.67
N PHE A 116 5.36 -9.65 3.06
CA PHE A 116 5.93 -9.25 1.77
C PHE A 116 7.44 -8.99 1.82
N PHE A 117 8.03 -8.82 3.02
CA PHE A 117 9.47 -8.66 3.20
C PHE A 117 10.17 -9.92 3.72
N ASP A 118 9.48 -11.05 3.87
CA ASP A 118 10.08 -12.29 4.38
C ASP A 118 11.27 -12.75 3.52
N SER A 119 11.15 -12.59 2.20
CA SER A 119 12.23 -12.89 1.25
C SER A 119 13.45 -11.98 1.39
N LEU A 120 13.32 -10.85 2.07
CA LEU A 120 14.39 -9.85 2.26
C LEU A 120 15.06 -9.95 3.63
N GLN A 121 14.66 -10.86 4.52
CA GLN A 121 15.19 -10.93 5.89
C GLN A 121 16.71 -11.18 5.92
N ASP A 122 17.23 -11.90 4.94
CA ASP A 122 18.66 -12.20 4.77
C ASP A 122 19.44 -11.09 4.06
N GLU A 123 18.76 -10.09 3.47
CA GLU A 123 19.42 -8.98 2.79
C GLU A 123 20.14 -8.08 3.81
N PRO A 124 21.47 -7.89 3.70
CA PRO A 124 22.23 -7.10 4.67
C PRO A 124 21.73 -5.67 4.80
N LYS A 125 21.23 -5.10 3.69
CA LYS A 125 20.65 -3.76 3.69
C LYS A 125 19.29 -3.74 4.40
N PHE A 126 18.43 -4.75 4.21
CA PHE A 126 17.16 -4.84 4.93
C PHE A 126 17.40 -4.93 6.44
N THR A 127 18.27 -5.83 6.88
CA THR A 127 18.63 -5.99 8.29
C THR A 127 19.13 -4.67 8.89
N ARG A 128 19.99 -3.92 8.20
CA ARG A 128 20.47 -2.61 8.67
C ARG A 128 19.39 -1.54 8.73
N LEU A 129 18.43 -1.56 7.81
CA LEU A 129 17.34 -0.60 7.78
C LEU A 129 16.36 -0.84 8.93
N ILE A 130 16.11 -2.11 9.24
CA ILE A 130 14.98 -2.51 10.08
C ILE A 130 15.40 -2.90 11.50
N LYS A 131 16.45 -3.70 11.65
CA LYS A 131 17.02 -4.06 12.95
C LYS A 131 17.91 -2.91 13.50
#